data_AF-A0AAN7U8R7-F1
#
_entry.id   AF-A0AAN7U8R7-F1
#
_cell.length_a   1.000
_cell.length_b   1.000
_cell.length_c   1.000
_cell.angle_alpha   90.00
_cell.angle_beta   90.00
_cell.angle_gamma   90.00
#
_symmetry.space_group_name_H-M   'P 1'
#
loop_
_entity.id
_entity.type
_entity.pdbx_description
1 polymer ?
#
loop_
_entity_poly.entity_id
_entity_poly.type
_entity_poly.pdbx_seq_one_letter_code
_entity_poly.pdbx_strand_id
1 'polypeptide(L)'
;MNNPNINNQTPESRIKEPTNTSPCQGIKDDLVECIRFSDCMNNGGTFHECMKSKDLDQECKDLLYAFFKCRKDMFDTRNRFRGNVAAMAHTKELSEKKTKGKTQNNTNKDNGNNNNDNNDNNNSNNNNNTNKSN
;
A
#
# COMPACT_ATOMS: atom_id res chain seq x y z
N MET A 1 -45.02 40.09 -10.54
CA MET A 1 -44.56 38.79 -10.02
C MET A 1 -43.21 38.50 -10.66
N ASN A 2 -42.13 38.98 -10.05
CA ASN A 2 -40.77 38.74 -10.53
C ASN A 2 -40.11 37.79 -9.52
N ASN A 3 -39.86 36.57 -9.95
CA ASN A 3 -39.13 35.56 -9.17
C ASN A 3 -37.64 35.68 -9.52
N PRO A 4 -36.75 36.11 -8.61
CA PRO A 4 -35.34 36.21 -8.92
C PRO A 4 -34.66 34.84 -8.88
N ASN A 5 -33.98 34.55 -9.98
CA ASN A 5 -32.96 33.53 -10.13
C ASN A 5 -31.82 33.78 -9.13
N ILE A 6 -31.48 32.79 -8.30
CA ILE A 6 -30.27 32.79 -7.47
C ILE A 6 -29.42 31.59 -7.86
N ASN A 7 -28.74 31.70 -9.00
CA ASN A 7 -27.44 31.09 -9.20
C ASN A 7 -26.43 31.83 -8.31
N ASN A 8 -26.06 31.25 -7.18
CA ASN A 8 -24.84 31.57 -6.42
C ASN A 8 -24.55 30.41 -5.46
N GLN A 9 -23.95 29.32 -5.97
CA GLN A 9 -23.19 28.38 -5.14
C GLN A 9 -21.71 28.62 -5.42
N THR A 10 -21.05 29.19 -4.42
CA THR A 10 -19.60 29.37 -4.30
C THR A 10 -18.85 28.04 -4.53
N PRO A 11 -17.60 28.07 -5.06
CA PRO A 11 -16.83 26.87 -5.39
C PRO A 11 -16.24 26.12 -4.17
N GLU A 12 -16.76 26.33 -2.95
CA GLU A 12 -16.25 25.71 -1.71
C GLU A 12 -16.90 24.36 -1.34
N SER A 13 -17.74 23.77 -2.20
CA SER A 13 -18.49 22.56 -1.85
C SER A 13 -17.86 21.24 -2.31
N ARG A 14 -16.56 21.19 -2.58
CA ARG A 14 -15.86 19.92 -2.92
C ARG A 14 -14.72 19.59 -1.96
N ILE A 15 -14.86 19.94 -0.68
CA ILE A 15 -14.13 19.23 0.36
C ILE A 15 -14.89 17.91 0.55
N LYS A 16 -14.43 16.83 -0.09
CA LYS A 16 -14.81 15.49 0.36
C LYS A 16 -14.23 15.39 1.76
N GLU A 17 -15.09 15.43 2.77
CA GLU A 17 -14.78 14.87 4.09
C GLU A 17 -13.97 13.57 3.87
N PRO A 18 -12.79 13.38 4.49
CA PRO A 18 -12.00 12.17 4.31
C PRO A 18 -12.74 11.00 4.97
N THR A 19 -13.77 10.50 4.29
CA THR A 19 -14.42 9.25 4.65
C THR A 19 -13.41 8.17 4.31
N ASN A 20 -12.62 7.76 5.32
CA ASN A 20 -11.74 6.59 5.32
C ASN A 20 -12.56 5.31 5.11
N THR A 21 -13.17 5.20 3.93
CA THR A 21 -14.13 4.14 3.56
C THR A 21 -13.41 2.89 3.10
N SER A 22 -12.15 3.00 2.66
CA SER A 22 -11.33 1.86 2.30
C SER A 22 -10.26 1.59 3.38
N PRO A 23 -10.01 0.33 3.74
CA PRO A 23 -8.95 -0.02 4.69
C PRO A 23 -7.55 0.36 4.19
N CYS A 24 -7.38 0.56 2.88
CA CYS A 24 -6.11 0.99 2.29
C CYS A 24 -5.99 2.51 2.16
N GLN A 25 -6.95 3.30 2.67
CA GLN A 25 -6.97 4.74 2.47
C GLN A 25 -5.73 5.42 3.08
N GLY A 26 -5.33 5.02 4.29
CA GLY A 26 -4.11 5.57 4.92
C GLY A 26 -2.85 5.32 4.09
N ILE A 27 -2.65 4.10 3.60
CA ILE A 27 -1.50 3.76 2.73
C ILE A 27 -1.55 4.58 1.44
N LYS A 28 -2.75 4.78 0.89
CA LYS A 28 -2.93 5.57 -0.33
C LYS A 28 -2.57 7.04 -0.11
N ASP A 29 -2.98 7.61 1.01
CA ASP A 29 -2.71 9.01 1.33
C ASP A 29 -1.21 9.25 1.50
N ASP A 30 -0.52 8.37 2.24
CA ASP A 30 0.94 8.41 2.40
C ASP A 30 1.66 8.23 1.05
N LEU A 31 1.19 7.32 0.19
CA LEU A 31 1.77 7.12 -1.15
C LEU A 31 1.61 8.37 -2.02
N VAL A 32 0.44 9.02 -1.95
CA VAL A 32 0.18 10.26 -2.70
C VAL A 32 1.08 11.39 -2.21
N GLU A 33 1.23 11.52 -0.89
CA GLU A 33 2.13 12.50 -0.28
C GLU A 33 3.59 12.24 -0.68
N CYS A 34 4.04 10.99 -0.61
CA CYS A 34 5.41 10.59 -0.97
C CYS A 34 5.73 10.94 -2.42
N ILE A 35 4.87 10.55 -3.36
CA ILE A 35 5.09 10.84 -4.79
C ILE A 35 5.01 12.35 -5.06
N ARG A 36 4.15 13.08 -4.35
CA ARG A 36 4.03 14.54 -4.51
C ARG A 36 5.33 15.28 -4.20
N PHE A 37 6.11 14.80 -3.23
CA PHE A 37 7.40 15.39 -2.87
C PHE A 37 8.60 14.82 -3.65
N SER A 38 8.40 13.70 -4.34
CA SER A 38 9.45 13.07 -5.14
C SER A 38 9.93 13.93 -6.32
N ASP A 39 11.20 13.72 -6.71
CA ASP A 39 11.83 14.43 -7.83
C ASP A 39 11.10 14.24 -9.16
N CYS A 40 10.47 13.09 -9.37
CA CYS A 40 9.71 12.84 -10.61
C CYS A 40 8.55 13.84 -10.80
N MET A 41 7.82 14.17 -9.72
CA MET A 41 6.76 15.17 -9.79
C MET A 41 7.31 16.59 -9.98
N ASN A 42 8.47 16.88 -9.37
CA ASN A 42 9.16 18.17 -9.54
C ASN A 42 9.65 18.37 -10.98
N ASN A 43 10.00 17.29 -11.66
CA ASN A 43 10.39 17.29 -13.07
C ASN A 43 9.20 17.40 -14.05
N GLY A 44 7.97 17.56 -13.53
CA GLY A 44 6.76 17.73 -14.35
C GLY A 44 6.13 16.43 -14.85
N GLY A 45 6.55 15.27 -14.31
CA GLY A 45 5.91 14.00 -14.59
C GLY A 45 4.49 13.92 -14.05
N THR A 46 3.63 13.11 -14.68
CA THR A 46 2.31 12.80 -14.11
C THR A 46 2.44 11.78 -12.99
N PHE A 47 1.49 11.77 -12.06
CA PHE A 47 1.49 10.80 -10.94
C PHE A 47 1.65 9.34 -11.40
N HIS A 48 0.97 8.97 -12.50
CA HIS A 48 1.01 7.62 -13.03
C HIS A 48 2.33 7.27 -13.73
N GLU A 49 3.00 8.25 -14.33
CA GLU A 49 4.37 8.09 -14.82
C GLU A 49 5.34 7.95 -13.66
N CYS A 50 5.19 8.77 -12.61
CA CYS A 50 6.05 8.71 -11.44
C CYS A 50 5.95 7.37 -10.72
N MET A 51 4.75 6.79 -10.56
CA MET A 51 4.58 5.43 -10.03
C MET A 51 5.37 4.36 -10.80
N LYS A 52 5.68 4.58 -12.08
CA LYS A 52 6.43 3.64 -12.93
C LYS A 52 7.90 4.03 -13.09
N SER A 53 8.27 5.22 -12.65
CA SER A 53 9.63 5.75 -12.79
C SER A 53 10.60 5.01 -11.87
N LYS A 54 11.87 4.95 -12.29
CA LYS A 54 12.94 4.39 -11.46
C LYS A 54 13.46 5.38 -10.43
N ASP A 55 13.21 6.66 -10.65
CA ASP A 55 13.70 7.81 -9.89
C ASP A 55 12.90 8.07 -8.60
N LEU A 56 11.91 7.23 -8.29
CA LEU A 56 11.27 7.24 -6.99
C LEU A 56 12.21 6.73 -5.90
N ASP A 57 12.18 7.39 -4.75
CA ASP A 57 12.84 6.93 -3.54
C ASP A 57 12.34 5.55 -3.10
N GLN A 58 13.20 4.84 -2.37
CA GLN A 58 12.88 3.51 -1.87
C GLN A 58 11.65 3.53 -0.96
N GLU A 59 11.48 4.58 -0.14
CA GLU A 59 10.32 4.75 0.73
C GLU A 59 9.01 4.81 -0.07
N CYS A 60 8.96 5.58 -1.16
CA CYS A 60 7.77 5.64 -2.01
C CYS A 60 7.50 4.31 -2.73
N LYS A 61 8.56 3.57 -3.10
CA LYS A 61 8.43 2.22 -3.68
C LYS A 61 7.87 1.21 -2.68
N ASP A 62 8.27 1.31 -1.42
CA ASP A 62 7.78 0.45 -0.35
C ASP A 62 6.30 0.74 -0.05
N LEU A 63 5.90 2.02 0.00
CA LEU A 63 4.50 2.43 0.09
C LEU A 63 3.67 1.95 -1.11
N LEU A 64 4.25 2.00 -2.31
CA LEU A 64 3.59 1.51 -3.52
C LEU A 64 3.34 -0.01 -3.45
N TYR A 65 4.33 -0.77 -3.02
CA TYR A 65 4.19 -2.21 -2.78
C TYR A 65 3.14 -2.50 -1.70
N ALA A 66 3.19 -1.79 -0.57
CA ALA A 66 2.22 -1.92 0.51
C ALA A 66 0.79 -1.62 0.04
N PHE A 67 0.60 -0.60 -0.79
CA PHE A 67 -0.70 -0.25 -1.38
C PHE A 67 -1.22 -1.38 -2.29
N PHE A 68 -0.37 -1.92 -3.17
CA PHE A 68 -0.75 -3.04 -4.02
C PHE A 68 -1.12 -4.29 -3.22
N LYS A 69 -0.32 -4.60 -2.18
CA LYS A 69 -0.60 -5.72 -1.28
C LYS A 69 -1.90 -5.51 -0.52
N CYS A 70 -2.13 -4.32 0.04
CA CYS A 70 -3.38 -3.98 0.69
C CYS A 70 -4.58 -4.15 -0.24
N ARG A 71 -4.48 -3.63 -1.47
CA ARG A 71 -5.55 -3.73 -2.46
C ARG A 71 -5.81 -5.18 -2.87
N LYS A 72 -4.77 -5.99 -3.05
CA LYS A 72 -4.89 -7.44 -3.31
C LYS A 72 -5.58 -8.14 -2.14
N ASP A 73 -5.16 -7.84 -0.92
CA ASP A 73 -5.67 -8.45 0.31
C ASP A 73 -7.17 -8.15 0.53
N MET A 74 -7.70 -7.04 0.00
CA MET A 74 -9.14 -6.72 0.05
C MET A 74 -10.02 -7.69 -0.76
N PHE A 75 -9.48 -8.27 -1.84
CA PHE A 75 -10.23 -9.19 -2.70
C PHE A 75 -10.00 -10.66 -2.33
N ASP A 76 -9.02 -10.95 -1.47
CA ASP A 76 -8.77 -12.30 -0.99
C ASP A 76 -9.79 -12.71 0.08
N THR A 77 -10.55 -13.76 -0.19
CA THR A 77 -11.57 -14.28 0.72
C THR A 77 -10.98 -14.80 2.03
N ARG A 78 -9.72 -15.25 2.03
CA ARG A 78 -9.01 -15.74 3.23
C ARG A 78 -8.77 -14.62 4.25
N ASN A 79 -8.62 -13.39 3.77
CA ASN A 79 -8.36 -12.22 4.61
C ASN A 79 -9.64 -11.62 5.22
N ARG A 80 -10.83 -12.10 4.83
CA ARG A 80 -12.09 -11.66 5.45
C ARG A 80 -12.19 -11.99 6.93
N PHE A 81 -11.60 -13.12 7.36
CA PHE A 81 -11.65 -13.55 8.75
C PHE A 81 -10.45 -13.06 9.58
N ARG A 82 -9.29 -12.87 8.94
CA ARG A 82 -8.05 -12.45 9.61
C ARG A 82 -7.79 -10.96 9.54
N GLY A 83 -8.58 -10.22 8.77
CA GLY A 83 -8.37 -8.81 8.48
C GLY A 83 -7.33 -8.59 7.37
N ASN A 84 -7.30 -7.37 6.84
CA ASN A 84 -6.30 -6.96 5.86
C ASN A 84 -4.97 -6.67 6.56
N VAL A 85 -4.01 -7.58 6.44
CA VAL A 85 -2.73 -7.52 7.16
C VAL A 85 -1.92 -6.28 6.80
N ALA A 86 -1.91 -5.88 5.52
CA ALA A 86 -1.18 -4.69 5.09
C ALA A 86 -1.78 -3.40 5.68
N ALA A 87 -3.11 -3.28 5.69
CA ALA A 87 -3.80 -2.16 6.33
C ALA A 87 -3.52 -2.11 7.84
N MET A 88 -3.60 -3.26 8.53
CA MET A 88 -3.36 -3.33 9.97
C MET A 88 -1.92 -2.95 10.33
N ALA A 89 -0.93 -3.47 9.58
CA ALA A 89 0.47 -3.13 9.78
C ALA A 89 0.73 -1.62 9.65
N HIS A 90 0.16 -0.98 8.62
CA HIS A 90 0.28 0.46 8.40
C HIS A 90 -0.34 1.28 9.53
N THR A 91 -1.55 0.91 9.99
CA THR A 91 -2.18 1.59 11.14
C THR A 91 -1.39 1.45 12.45
N LYS A 92 -0.73 0.29 12.67
CA LYS A 92 0.15 0.07 13.82
C LYS A 92 1.38 0.98 13.74
N GLU A 93 2.01 1.06 12.57
CA GLU A 93 3.17 1.93 12.36
C GLU A 93 2.83 3.42 12.61
N LEU A 94 1.67 3.88 12.13
CA LEU A 94 1.16 5.23 12.42
C LEU A 94 0.99 5.48 13.93
N SER A 95 0.51 4.49 14.68
CA SER A 95 0.33 4.59 16.13
C SER A 95 1.67 4.66 16.88
N GLU A 96 2.70 4.01 16.35
CA GLU A 96 4.06 4.00 16.91
C GLU A 96 4.84 5.28 16.55
N LYS A 97 4.59 5.89 15.37
CA LYS A 97 5.19 7.18 14.99
C LYS A 97 4.67 8.35 15.83
N LYS A 98 3.42 8.31 16.29
CA LYS A 98 2.83 9.37 17.16
C LYS A 98 3.41 9.44 18.58
N THR A 99 3.97 8.35 19.11
CA THR A 99 4.56 8.33 20.47
C THR A 99 6.04 8.72 20.51
N LYS A 100 6.68 8.95 19.35
CA LYS A 100 8.13 9.21 19.23
C LYS A 100 8.48 10.63 18.75
N GLY A 101 7.79 11.65 19.26
CA GLY A 101 8.34 13.01 19.27
C GLY A 101 9.58 13.07 20.17
N LYS A 102 10.77 13.16 19.57
CA LYS A 102 12.14 13.15 20.12
C LYS A 102 12.73 11.76 20.49
N THR A 103 13.43 11.16 19.53
CA THR A 103 14.91 11.06 19.57
C THR A 103 15.38 10.61 18.18
N GLN A 104 16.20 11.44 17.55
CA GLN A 104 16.93 11.12 16.33
C GLN A 104 18.02 10.08 16.64
N ASN A 105 18.21 9.17 15.70
CA ASN A 105 19.40 8.39 15.39
C ASN A 105 19.96 7.45 16.47
N ASN A 106 19.86 6.14 16.19
CA ASN A 106 21.02 5.27 16.21
C ASN A 106 20.81 4.10 15.25
N THR A 107 21.74 3.97 14.31
CA THR A 107 21.99 2.77 13.52
C THR A 107 22.16 1.57 14.44
N ASN A 108 21.33 0.55 14.28
CA ASN A 108 21.71 -0.83 14.56
C ASN A 108 21.22 -1.70 13.41
N LYS A 109 22.23 -2.22 12.71
CA LYS A 109 22.17 -3.32 11.77
C LYS A 109 21.76 -4.56 12.55
N ASP A 110 20.49 -4.93 12.49
CA ASP A 110 20.04 -6.28 12.80
C ASP A 110 19.40 -6.88 11.55
N ASN A 111 20.15 -7.81 10.97
CA ASN A 111 19.67 -8.76 9.98
C ASN A 111 18.52 -9.57 10.60
N GLY A 112 17.29 -9.29 10.18
CA GLY A 112 16.11 -10.08 10.48
C GLY A 112 15.48 -10.57 9.18
N ASN A 113 16.11 -11.57 8.57
CA ASN A 113 15.60 -12.28 7.42
C ASN A 113 14.35 -13.08 7.82
N ASN A 114 13.15 -12.49 7.71
CA ASN A 114 11.90 -13.24 7.87
C ASN A 114 11.51 -13.85 6.52
N ASN A 115 12.27 -14.85 6.09
CA ASN A 115 11.76 -15.89 5.22
C ASN A 115 10.65 -16.61 6.00
N ASN A 116 9.40 -16.26 5.74
CA ASN A 116 8.31 -17.19 6.01
C ASN A 116 8.30 -18.20 4.86
N ASP A 117 9.24 -19.14 4.94
CA ASP A 117 9.19 -20.40 4.22
C ASP A 117 7.96 -21.16 4.77
N ASN A 118 6.83 -21.00 4.10
CA ASN A 118 5.72 -21.93 4.28
C ASN A 118 6.18 -23.27 3.71
N ASN A 119 6.53 -24.14 4.64
CA ASN A 119 6.90 -25.53 4.44
C ASN A 119 5.68 -26.30 3.90
N ASP A 120 5.51 -26.34 2.58
CA ASP A 120 4.63 -27.29 1.91
C ASP A 120 5.30 -28.67 1.92
N ASN A 121 5.13 -29.38 3.03
CA ASN A 121 5.34 -30.83 3.11
C ASN A 121 4.35 -31.52 2.15
N ASN A 122 4.75 -31.78 0.91
CA ASN A 122 4.10 -32.78 0.07
C ASN A 122 4.96 -34.03 0.00
N ASN A 123 4.53 -35.00 0.81
CA ASN A 123 4.96 -36.38 0.80
C ASN A 123 4.73 -37.02 -0.58
N SER A 124 5.70 -37.85 -0.93
CA SER A 124 5.90 -38.56 -2.19
C SER A 124 4.70 -39.42 -2.61
N ASN A 125 4.45 -39.52 -3.92
CA ASN A 125 4.22 -40.83 -4.49
C ASN A 125 4.72 -40.91 -5.94
N ASN A 126 5.82 -41.64 -6.04
CA ASN A 126 6.55 -42.03 -7.23
C ASN A 126 5.80 -43.20 -7.89
N ASN A 127 5.53 -43.13 -9.20
CA ASN A 127 5.25 -44.30 -10.01
C ASN A 127 5.86 -44.11 -11.39
N ASN A 128 7.12 -44.55 -11.51
CA ASN A 128 7.78 -44.82 -12.78
C ASN A 128 7.13 -46.06 -13.39
N ASN A 129 6.51 -45.92 -14.56
CA ASN A 129 6.22 -47.07 -15.42
C ASN A 129 7.13 -47.00 -16.65
N THR A 130 8.34 -47.53 -16.51
CA THR A 130 9.22 -47.91 -17.61
C THR A 130 8.83 -49.32 -18.06
N ASN A 131 8.23 -49.44 -19.24
CA ASN A 131 8.25 -50.70 -19.98
C ASN A 131 9.08 -50.51 -21.24
N LYS A 132 10.26 -51.11 -21.21
CA LYS A 132 11.19 -51.29 -22.34
C LYS A 132 11.08 -52.74 -22.81
N SER A 133 10.80 -52.90 -24.10
CA SER A 133 11.13 -54.01 -25.00
C SER A 133 10.61 -55.43 -24.72
N ASN A 134 9.90 -55.97 -25.72
CA ASN A 134 10.38 -57.12 -26.51
C ASN A 134 9.99 -56.90 -27.98
#